data_AF-A0A1R4GY71-F1
#
_entry.id   AF-A0A1R4GY71-F1
#
_cell.length_a   1.000
_cell.length_b   1.000
_cell.length_c   1.000
_cell.angle_alpha   90.00
_cell.angle_beta   90.00
_cell.angle_gamma   90.00
#
_symmetry.space_group_name_H-M   'P 1'
#
loop_
_entity.id
_entity.type
_entity.pdbx_description
1 polymer ?
#
loop_
_entity_poly.entity_id
_entity_poly.type
_entity_poly.pdbx_seq_one_letter_code
_entity_poly.pdbx_strand_id
1 'polypeptide(L)'
;MSDKSIKQKLSTSLDDIALKAQMLVANLKEGGDDGYDHSVTSAGEKGLKSGKVSELTVIAPLKEGGAARIRRILEITKGDLAGATNVGTLHDLRIVFLDNDTKILFCTAYDGQWDPYINDFATKIPELMDLIFGNVEGWPGIKSPTVKQFILDHQITATGWYVGVPHLTIRDIMRHDKIVKGINKALDDAQ
;
A
#
# COMPACT_ATOMS: atom_id res chain seq x y z
N MET A 1 -11.20 31.03 27.06
CA MET A 1 -10.71 29.64 27.12
C MET A 1 -10.84 29.16 28.56
N SER A 2 -11.43 27.99 28.84
CA SER A 2 -11.62 27.51 30.22
C SER A 2 -10.35 26.86 30.79
N ASP A 3 -10.15 26.96 32.11
CA ASP A 3 -9.00 26.40 32.85
C ASP A 3 -8.76 24.89 32.57
N LYS A 4 -9.85 24.15 32.29
CA LYS A 4 -9.81 22.73 31.93
C LYS A 4 -9.11 22.47 30.58
N SER A 5 -9.26 23.37 29.61
CA SER A 5 -8.63 23.26 28.29
C SER A 5 -7.12 23.52 28.34
N ILE A 6 -6.68 24.40 29.24
CA ILE A 6 -5.26 24.73 29.42
C ILE A 6 -4.53 23.57 30.09
N LYS A 7 -5.11 22.98 31.16
CA LYS A 7 -4.55 21.80 31.84
C LYS A 7 -4.44 20.58 30.93
N GLN A 8 -5.45 20.35 30.08
CA GLN A 8 -5.42 19.25 29.11
C GLN A 8 -4.30 19.44 28.07
N LYS A 9 -4.16 20.63 27.49
CA LYS A 9 -3.07 20.94 26.55
C LYS A 9 -1.69 20.77 27.17
N LEU A 10 -1.52 21.22 28.42
CA LEU A 10 -0.27 21.07 29.17
C LEU A 10 0.05 19.59 29.44
N SER A 11 -0.94 18.78 29.82
CA SER A 11 -0.76 17.33 30.02
C SER A 11 -0.33 16.64 28.73
N THR A 12 -1.06 16.85 27.62
CA THR A 12 -0.70 16.28 26.31
C THR A 12 0.70 16.72 25.88
N SER A 13 1.06 17.98 26.11
CA SER A 13 2.42 18.46 25.82
C SER A 13 3.50 17.76 26.63
N LEU A 14 3.24 17.41 27.90
CA LEU A 14 4.19 16.68 28.74
C LEU A 14 4.30 15.21 28.31
N ASP A 15 3.18 14.58 28.00
CA ASP A 15 3.13 13.20 27.50
C ASP A 15 3.88 13.07 26.17
N ASP A 16 3.70 14.03 25.25
CA ASP A 16 4.42 14.09 23.97
C ASP A 16 5.93 14.23 24.16
N ILE A 17 6.37 15.04 25.13
CA ILE A 17 7.80 15.21 25.45
C ILE A 17 8.38 13.90 25.99
N ALA A 18 7.68 13.25 26.93
CA ALA A 18 8.11 11.98 27.49
C ALA A 18 8.19 10.89 26.40
N LEU A 19 7.20 10.83 25.51
CA LEU A 19 7.18 9.89 24.39
C LEU A 19 8.33 10.15 23.42
N LYS A 20 8.61 11.42 23.06
CA LYS A 20 9.75 11.79 22.23
C LYS A 20 11.09 11.37 22.84
N ALA A 21 11.26 11.55 24.14
CA ALA A 21 12.47 11.12 24.85
C ALA A 21 12.63 9.59 24.82
N GLN A 22 11.55 8.84 25.05
CA GLN A 22 11.55 7.38 24.96
C GLN A 22 11.89 6.91 23.54
N MET A 23 11.28 7.51 22.52
CA MET A 23 11.56 7.21 21.12
C MET A 23 13.01 7.51 20.73
N LEU A 24 13.57 8.63 21.19
CA LEU A 24 14.98 8.96 20.93
C LEU A 24 15.92 7.91 21.54
N VAL A 25 15.65 7.48 22.78
CA VAL A 25 16.44 6.43 23.45
C VAL A 25 16.32 5.11 22.72
N ALA A 26 15.12 4.73 22.28
CA ALA A 26 14.90 3.51 21.50
C ALA A 26 15.64 3.58 20.16
N ASN A 27 15.50 4.67 19.40
CA ASN A 27 16.20 4.85 18.12
C ASN A 27 17.73 4.86 18.28
N LEU A 28 18.28 5.39 19.37
CA LEU A 28 19.74 5.33 19.62
C LEU A 28 20.23 3.92 19.96
N LYS A 29 19.40 3.10 20.62
CA LYS A 29 19.78 1.74 21.04
C LYS A 29 19.54 0.69 19.94
N GLU A 30 18.46 0.86 19.19
CA GLU A 30 17.89 -0.15 18.30
C GLU A 30 17.80 0.32 16.85
N GLY A 31 18.01 1.62 16.58
CA GLY A 31 17.98 2.17 15.23
C GLY A 31 19.14 1.65 14.40
N GLY A 32 18.83 1.00 13.29
CA GLY A 32 19.79 0.74 12.22
C GLY A 32 19.91 1.96 11.31
N ASP A 33 21.14 2.26 10.87
CA ASP A 33 21.39 3.18 9.77
C ASP A 33 21.80 2.35 8.55
N ASP A 34 20.88 2.20 7.61
CA ASP A 34 21.11 1.57 6.30
C ASP A 34 21.51 2.60 5.22
N GLY A 35 21.66 3.87 5.59
CA GLY A 35 21.99 4.98 4.70
C GLY A 35 20.82 5.49 3.86
N TYR A 36 19.59 5.03 4.10
CA TYR A 36 18.40 5.46 3.35
C TYR A 36 17.54 6.47 4.10
N ASP A 37 16.91 7.36 3.35
CA ASP A 37 15.89 8.25 3.88
C ASP A 37 14.55 7.50 3.97
N HIS A 38 14.20 7.10 5.19
CA HIS A 38 12.93 6.44 5.52
C HIS A 38 11.80 7.42 5.88
N SER A 39 12.02 8.73 5.72
CA SER A 39 11.02 9.73 6.05
C SER A 39 9.71 9.47 5.30
N VAL A 40 8.60 9.73 5.99
CA VAL A 40 7.26 9.50 5.48
C VAL A 40 6.63 10.82 5.08
N THR A 41 6.09 10.85 3.86
CA THR A 41 5.40 11.98 3.25
C THR A 41 4.01 11.55 2.77
N SER A 42 3.22 12.47 2.22
CA SER A 42 1.94 12.13 1.59
C SER A 42 2.14 11.45 0.23
N ALA A 43 1.34 10.43 -0.05
CA ALA A 43 1.22 9.81 -1.38
C ALA A 43 0.34 10.62 -2.36
N GLY A 44 -0.19 11.78 -1.97
CA GLY A 44 -1.09 12.61 -2.77
C GLY A 44 -2.44 12.78 -2.07
N GLU A 45 -3.52 12.39 -2.75
CA GLU A 45 -4.89 12.49 -2.21
C GLU A 45 -5.07 11.70 -0.92
N LYS A 46 -4.49 10.48 -0.85
CA LYS A 46 -4.57 9.62 0.34
C LYS A 46 -3.42 8.63 0.38
N GLY A 47 -3.05 8.23 1.59
CA GLY A 47 -1.97 7.28 1.85
C GLY A 47 -0.63 7.93 2.20
N LEU A 48 0.26 7.12 2.75
CA LEU A 48 1.64 7.49 3.09
C LEU A 48 2.63 7.06 2.01
N LYS A 49 3.77 7.75 1.93
CA LYS A 49 4.88 7.46 1.02
C LYS A 49 6.22 7.54 1.72
N SER A 50 7.05 6.51 1.58
CA SER A 50 8.45 6.49 2.02
C SER A 50 9.35 6.44 0.78
N GLY A 51 10.16 7.48 0.59
CA GLY A 51 10.91 7.70 -0.65
C GLY A 51 10.01 7.69 -1.88
N LYS A 52 10.14 6.64 -2.71
CA LYS A 52 9.38 6.43 -3.95
C LYS A 52 8.17 5.51 -3.79
N VAL A 53 8.04 4.81 -2.66
CA VAL A 53 7.04 3.75 -2.48
C VAL A 53 5.93 4.19 -1.54
N SER A 54 4.70 4.14 -2.05
CA SER A 54 3.47 4.54 -1.38
C SER A 54 2.63 3.34 -0.99
N GLU A 55 1.76 3.53 0.01
CA GLU A 55 0.77 2.54 0.43
C GLU A 55 -0.64 2.93 0.00
N LEU A 56 -1.45 1.90 -0.25
CA LEU A 56 -2.90 2.01 -0.32
C LEU A 56 -3.51 0.83 0.42
N THR A 57 -4.46 1.13 1.31
CA THR A 57 -5.25 0.14 2.06
C THR A 57 -6.73 0.48 1.96
N VAL A 58 -7.53 -0.41 1.40
CA VAL A 58 -8.99 -0.26 1.29
C VAL A 58 -9.66 -1.34 2.11
N ILE A 59 -10.67 -0.97 2.90
CA ILE A 59 -11.58 -1.91 3.55
C ILE A 59 -13.00 -1.56 3.11
N ALA A 60 -13.70 -2.53 2.53
CA ALA A 60 -15.05 -2.32 2.01
C ALA A 60 -15.98 -3.51 2.28
N PRO A 61 -17.29 -3.27 2.47
CA PRO A 61 -18.28 -4.33 2.62
C PRO A 61 -18.47 -5.12 1.33
N LEU A 62 -18.60 -6.44 1.46
CA LEU A 62 -18.90 -7.34 0.35
C LEU A 62 -20.41 -7.53 0.22
N LYS A 63 -20.89 -7.65 -1.02
CA LYS A 63 -22.25 -8.10 -1.31
C LYS A 63 -22.47 -9.50 -0.76
N GLU A 64 -23.72 -9.87 -0.52
CA GLU A 64 -24.09 -11.24 -0.18
C GLU A 64 -23.53 -12.23 -1.23
N GLY A 65 -22.82 -13.27 -0.76
CA GLY A 65 -22.14 -14.24 -1.62
C GLY A 65 -20.86 -13.74 -2.32
N GLY A 66 -20.50 -12.47 -2.17
CA GLY A 66 -19.34 -11.85 -2.82
C GLY A 66 -18.01 -12.50 -2.44
N ALA A 67 -17.80 -12.80 -1.16
CA ALA A 67 -16.60 -13.49 -0.69
C ALA A 67 -16.45 -14.88 -1.32
N ALA A 68 -17.54 -15.66 -1.39
CA ALA A 68 -17.53 -16.98 -2.02
C ALA A 68 -17.17 -16.89 -3.51
N ARG A 69 -17.68 -15.88 -4.22
CA ARG A 69 -17.35 -15.65 -5.63
C ARG A 69 -15.88 -15.26 -5.82
N ILE A 70 -15.35 -14.33 -5.03
CA ILE A 70 -13.94 -13.94 -5.08
C ILE A 70 -13.04 -15.14 -4.75
N ARG A 71 -13.36 -15.89 -3.70
CA ARG A 71 -12.63 -17.11 -3.33
C ARG A 71 -12.58 -18.10 -4.48
N ARG A 72 -13.70 -18.32 -5.16
CA ARG A 72 -13.75 -19.20 -6.33
C ARG A 72 -12.88 -18.71 -7.48
N ILE A 73 -12.84 -17.40 -7.73
CA ILE A 73 -11.95 -16.81 -8.74
C ILE A 73 -10.48 -17.10 -8.37
N LEU A 74 -10.09 -16.82 -7.13
CA LEU A 74 -8.72 -17.03 -6.66
C LEU A 74 -8.34 -18.53 -6.63
N GLU A 75 -9.27 -19.44 -6.34
CA GLU A 75 -9.02 -20.89 -6.46
C GLU A 75 -8.75 -21.31 -7.90
N ILE A 76 -9.54 -20.81 -8.86
CA ILE A 76 -9.37 -21.13 -10.29
C ILE A 76 -8.01 -20.63 -10.79
N THR A 77 -7.61 -19.43 -10.38
CA THR A 77 -6.29 -18.87 -10.74
C THR A 77 -5.16 -19.44 -9.87
N LYS A 78 -5.45 -20.27 -8.87
CA LYS A 78 -4.48 -20.72 -7.85
C LYS A 78 -3.79 -19.55 -7.14
N GLY A 79 -4.50 -18.44 -6.97
CA GLY A 79 -4.00 -17.20 -6.41
C GLY A 79 -3.11 -16.40 -7.36
N ASP A 80 -2.97 -16.84 -8.62
CA ASP A 80 -2.20 -16.12 -9.62
C ASP A 80 -2.90 -14.81 -9.99
N LEU A 81 -2.23 -13.71 -9.67
CA LEU A 81 -2.62 -12.34 -9.98
C LEU A 81 -1.60 -11.69 -10.92
N ALA A 82 -0.86 -12.47 -11.72
CA ALA A 82 0.16 -11.98 -12.66
C ALA A 82 -0.34 -10.91 -13.64
N GLY A 83 -1.66 -10.84 -13.90
CA GLY A 83 -2.25 -9.72 -14.63
C GLY A 83 -1.88 -8.35 -14.04
N ALA A 84 -1.66 -8.28 -12.73
CA ALA A 84 -1.21 -7.09 -12.01
C ALA A 84 0.19 -6.60 -12.43
N THR A 85 1.03 -7.45 -13.06
CA THR A 85 2.32 -7.04 -13.64
C THR A 85 2.16 -5.96 -14.73
N ASN A 86 0.98 -5.85 -15.36
CA ASN A 86 0.69 -4.78 -16.30
C ASN A 86 0.62 -3.39 -15.64
N VAL A 87 0.40 -3.34 -14.32
CA VAL A 87 0.55 -2.14 -13.50
C VAL A 87 2.03 -2.04 -13.11
N GLY A 88 2.84 -1.50 -14.02
CA GLY A 88 4.31 -1.49 -13.92
C GLY A 88 4.91 -0.56 -12.84
N THR A 89 4.11 -0.19 -11.86
CA THR A 89 4.41 0.59 -10.65
C THR A 89 4.08 -0.20 -9.37
N LEU A 90 3.44 -1.37 -9.49
CA LEU A 90 3.02 -2.20 -8.37
C LEU A 90 4.19 -3.03 -7.83
N HIS A 91 4.45 -2.93 -6.52
CA HIS A 91 5.41 -3.79 -5.83
C HIS A 91 4.74 -5.05 -5.29
N ASP A 92 3.58 -4.87 -4.64
CA ASP A 92 2.80 -5.97 -4.09
C ASP A 92 1.30 -5.69 -4.15
N LEU A 93 0.52 -6.75 -4.00
CA LEU A 93 -0.93 -6.70 -3.86
C LEU A 93 -1.38 -7.88 -3.01
N ARG A 94 -2.26 -7.62 -2.05
CA ARG A 94 -2.90 -8.67 -1.25
C ARG A 94 -4.39 -8.41 -1.04
N ILE A 95 -5.15 -9.51 -1.01
CA ILE A 95 -6.59 -9.54 -0.75
C ILE A 95 -6.82 -10.40 0.48
N VAL A 96 -7.57 -9.89 1.45
CA VAL A 96 -7.91 -10.61 2.69
C VAL A 96 -9.40 -10.42 2.98
N PHE A 97 -10.07 -11.46 3.46
CA PHE A 97 -11.42 -11.34 3.97
C PHE A 97 -11.40 -11.04 5.47
N LEU A 98 -12.24 -10.11 5.89
CA LEU A 98 -12.38 -9.67 7.28
C LEU A 98 -13.80 -9.92 7.77
N ASP A 99 -13.97 -9.91 9.09
CA ASP A 99 -15.27 -9.96 9.77
C ASP A 99 -16.18 -11.09 9.26
N ASN A 100 -15.69 -12.33 9.34
CA ASN A 100 -16.40 -13.52 8.86
C ASN A 100 -16.85 -13.40 7.39
N ASP A 101 -15.92 -13.03 6.50
CA ASP A 101 -16.16 -12.90 5.06
C ASP A 101 -17.14 -11.78 4.65
N THR A 102 -17.47 -10.86 5.55
CA THR A 102 -18.38 -9.74 5.24
C THR A 102 -17.68 -8.51 4.67
N LYS A 103 -16.35 -8.43 4.80
CA LYS A 103 -15.55 -7.34 4.25
C LYS A 103 -14.34 -7.85 3.49
N ILE A 104 -13.88 -7.06 2.54
CA ILE A 104 -12.62 -7.23 1.84
C ILE A 104 -11.61 -6.18 2.30
N LEU A 105 -10.38 -6.62 2.54
CA LEU A 105 -9.20 -5.77 2.60
C LEU A 105 -8.42 -5.94 1.31
N PHE A 106 -8.10 -4.81 0.68
CA PHE A 106 -7.24 -4.73 -0.49
C PHE A 106 -6.07 -3.80 -0.16
N CYS A 107 -4.84 -4.32 -0.24
CA CYS A 107 -3.65 -3.54 0.06
C CYS A 107 -2.62 -3.68 -1.06
N THR A 108 -1.94 -2.57 -1.33
CA THR A 108 -0.87 -2.50 -2.34
C THR A 108 0.23 -1.55 -1.89
N ALA A 109 1.47 -1.92 -2.18
CA ALA A 109 2.60 -1.01 -2.25
C ALA A 109 2.88 -0.65 -3.72
N TYR A 110 3.09 0.64 -4.02
CA TYR A 110 3.25 1.12 -5.39
C TYR A 110 4.20 2.30 -5.51
N ASP A 111 4.71 2.54 -6.71
CA ASP A 111 5.58 3.67 -7.02
C ASP A 111 4.81 4.98 -7.19
N GLY A 112 5.29 6.04 -6.54
CA GLY A 112 4.88 7.41 -6.82
C GLY A 112 3.56 7.80 -6.17
N GLN A 113 2.74 8.59 -6.88
CA GLN A 113 1.57 9.26 -6.33
C GLN A 113 0.28 8.48 -6.57
N TRP A 114 -0.70 8.71 -5.69
CA TRP A 114 -2.01 8.05 -5.67
C TRP A 114 -2.77 8.18 -6.99
N ASP A 115 -2.93 9.39 -7.53
CA ASP A 115 -3.81 9.60 -8.69
C ASP A 115 -3.35 8.87 -9.96
N PRO A 116 -2.07 8.98 -10.39
CA PRO A 116 -1.54 8.19 -11.51
C PRO A 116 -1.69 6.68 -11.29
N TYR A 117 -1.49 6.21 -10.06
CA TYR A 117 -1.59 4.80 -9.73
C TYR A 117 -3.03 4.26 -9.89
N ILE A 118 -4.04 5.00 -9.42
CA ILE A 118 -5.44 4.61 -9.65
C ILE A 118 -5.80 4.63 -11.14
N ASN A 119 -5.24 5.57 -11.91
CA ASN A 119 -5.43 5.60 -13.37
C ASN A 119 -4.82 4.36 -14.05
N ASP A 120 -3.71 3.82 -13.55
CA ASP A 120 -3.12 2.59 -14.09
C ASP A 120 -4.08 1.41 -13.95
N PHE A 121 -4.83 1.28 -12.85
CA PHE A 121 -5.84 0.23 -12.72
C PHE A 121 -6.94 0.33 -13.77
N ALA A 122 -7.45 1.54 -13.99
CA ALA A 122 -8.51 1.78 -14.97
C ALA A 122 -8.07 1.56 -16.43
N THR A 123 -6.77 1.72 -16.71
CA THR A 123 -6.23 1.63 -18.08
C THR A 123 -5.54 0.31 -18.39
N LYS A 124 -4.94 -0.35 -17.40
CA LYS A 124 -4.10 -1.56 -17.59
C LYS A 124 -4.82 -2.85 -17.28
N ILE A 125 -5.67 -2.87 -16.25
CA ILE A 125 -6.35 -4.08 -15.80
C ILE A 125 -7.84 -3.89 -15.45
N PRO A 126 -8.63 -3.15 -16.26
CA PRO A 126 -10.00 -2.80 -15.87
C PRO A 126 -10.91 -4.03 -15.67
N GLU A 127 -10.77 -5.06 -16.50
CA GLU A 127 -11.60 -6.27 -16.41
C GLU A 127 -11.33 -7.03 -15.10
N LEU A 128 -10.07 -7.09 -14.64
CA LEU A 128 -9.72 -7.74 -13.38
C LEU A 128 -10.28 -6.96 -12.18
N MET A 129 -10.22 -5.63 -12.22
CA MET A 129 -10.79 -4.76 -11.19
C MET A 129 -12.29 -4.97 -11.07
N ASP A 130 -13.03 -4.93 -12.18
CA ASP A 130 -14.48 -5.13 -12.15
C ASP A 130 -14.88 -6.57 -11.78
N LEU A 131 -14.07 -7.57 -12.15
CA LEU A 131 -14.31 -8.96 -11.78
C LEU A 131 -14.26 -9.17 -10.25
N ILE A 132 -13.30 -8.53 -9.59
CA ILE A 132 -13.09 -8.62 -8.13
C ILE A 132 -14.00 -7.64 -7.39
N PHE A 133 -13.90 -6.34 -7.68
CA PHE A 133 -14.61 -5.29 -6.93
C PHE A 133 -16.08 -5.16 -7.33
N GLY A 134 -16.52 -5.76 -8.43
CA GLY A 134 -17.95 -5.95 -8.71
C GLY A 134 -18.70 -6.72 -7.61
N ASN A 135 -17.98 -7.40 -6.70
CA ASN A 135 -18.55 -8.07 -5.54
C ASN A 135 -18.60 -7.19 -4.27
N VAL A 136 -18.07 -5.95 -4.32
CA VAL A 136 -18.11 -4.97 -3.23
C VAL A 136 -19.40 -4.16 -3.32
N GLU A 137 -20.03 -3.87 -2.18
CA GLU A 137 -21.25 -3.06 -2.16
C GLU A 137 -20.98 -1.64 -2.68
N GLY A 138 -21.88 -1.14 -3.53
CA GLY A 138 -21.76 0.21 -4.09
C GLY A 138 -20.67 0.42 -5.14
N TRP A 139 -19.90 -0.62 -5.53
CA TRP A 139 -18.86 -0.48 -6.57
C TRP A 139 -19.44 0.12 -7.87
N PRO A 140 -18.94 1.28 -8.33
CA PRO A 140 -19.51 1.96 -9.48
C PRO A 140 -18.94 1.46 -10.83
N GLY A 141 -17.94 0.58 -10.82
CA GLY A 141 -17.16 0.19 -12.00
C GLY A 141 -15.85 0.97 -12.11
N ILE A 142 -14.75 0.33 -12.49
CA ILE A 142 -13.40 0.94 -12.54
C ILE A 142 -13.27 2.10 -13.53
N LYS A 143 -14.15 2.15 -14.54
CA LYS A 143 -14.20 3.23 -15.54
C LYS A 143 -15.20 4.34 -15.18
N SER A 144 -15.92 4.22 -14.06
CA SER A 144 -16.85 5.25 -13.63
C SER A 144 -16.11 6.52 -13.24
N PRO A 145 -16.60 7.72 -13.61
CA PRO A 145 -16.01 8.99 -13.15
C PRO A 145 -16.04 9.13 -11.61
N THR A 146 -16.90 8.39 -10.91
CA THR A 146 -17.01 8.43 -9.45
C THR A 146 -16.13 7.40 -8.73
N VAL A 147 -15.40 6.54 -9.46
CA VAL A 147 -14.64 5.44 -8.83
C VAL A 147 -13.53 5.95 -7.90
N LYS A 148 -12.86 7.04 -8.25
CA LYS A 148 -11.80 7.61 -7.41
C LYS A 148 -12.36 8.05 -6.06
N GLN A 149 -13.51 8.71 -6.06
CA GLN A 149 -14.17 9.09 -4.82
C GLN A 149 -14.60 7.85 -4.02
N PHE A 150 -15.16 6.83 -4.68
CA PHE A 150 -15.49 5.57 -4.03
C PHE A 150 -14.28 4.93 -3.33
N ILE A 151 -13.11 4.92 -3.98
CA ILE A 151 -11.87 4.41 -3.39
C ILE A 151 -11.45 5.27 -2.20
N LEU A 152 -11.49 6.60 -2.32
CA LEU A 152 -11.17 7.52 -1.23
C LEU A 152 -12.07 7.31 -0.01
N ASP A 153 -13.36 7.06 -0.22
CA ASP A 153 -14.33 6.85 0.86
C ASP A 153 -14.07 5.56 1.65
N HIS A 154 -13.51 4.53 1.01
CA HIS A 154 -13.21 3.22 1.61
C HIS A 154 -11.73 3.01 1.98
N GLN A 155 -10.83 3.87 1.50
CA GLN A 155 -9.42 3.79 1.83
C GLN A 155 -9.19 4.22 3.28
N ILE A 156 -8.23 3.58 3.94
CA ILE A 156 -7.77 3.90 5.28
C ILE A 156 -6.26 4.17 5.15
N THR A 157 -5.83 5.39 5.46
CA THR A 157 -4.40 5.73 5.47
C THR A 157 -3.71 4.95 6.58
N ALA A 158 -2.59 4.31 6.28
CA ALA A 158 -1.80 3.63 7.30
C ALA A 158 -1.35 4.62 8.39
N THR A 159 -1.30 4.19 9.66
CA THR A 159 -0.80 5.03 10.75
C THR A 159 0.73 5.15 10.74
N GLY A 160 1.41 4.19 10.10
CA GLY A 160 2.84 4.20 9.84
C GLY A 160 3.15 3.42 8.58
N TRP A 161 4.23 3.80 7.89
CA TRP A 161 4.65 3.17 6.65
C TRP A 161 6.18 3.05 6.63
N TYR A 162 6.69 1.86 6.39
CA TYR A 162 8.11 1.57 6.33
C TYR A 162 8.41 0.76 5.07
N VAL A 163 9.50 1.12 4.39
CA VAL A 163 9.94 0.48 3.15
C VAL A 163 11.44 0.25 3.28
N GLY A 164 11.88 -1.00 3.24
CA GLY A 164 13.30 -1.32 3.47
C GLY A 164 14.25 -0.74 2.42
N VAL A 165 13.78 -0.51 1.19
CA VAL A 165 14.58 0.11 0.11
C VAL A 165 13.79 1.25 -0.54
N PRO A 166 13.62 2.38 0.14
CA PRO A 166 12.62 3.39 -0.21
C PRO A 166 12.97 4.18 -1.48
N HIS A 167 14.23 4.16 -1.91
CA HIS A 167 14.72 4.94 -3.05
C HIS A 167 14.58 4.22 -4.41
N LEU A 168 14.17 2.94 -4.43
CA LEU A 168 14.04 2.15 -5.66
C LEU A 168 12.59 1.95 -6.06
N THR A 169 12.32 2.12 -7.35
CA THR A 169 11.05 1.70 -7.96
C THR A 169 11.03 0.22 -8.28
N ILE A 170 9.86 -0.37 -8.56
CA ILE A 170 9.82 -1.78 -9.02
C ILE A 170 10.62 -1.97 -10.32
N ARG A 171 10.66 -0.94 -11.17
CA ARG A 171 11.46 -0.95 -12.40
C ARG A 171 12.95 -0.92 -12.13
N ASP A 172 13.39 -0.15 -11.14
CA ASP A 172 14.78 -0.14 -10.70
C ASP A 172 15.16 -1.52 -10.15
N ILE A 173 14.32 -2.12 -9.29
CA ILE A 173 14.53 -3.46 -8.72
C ILE A 173 14.65 -4.51 -9.85
N MET A 174 13.73 -4.52 -10.80
CA MET A 174 13.78 -5.46 -11.94
C MET A 174 15.02 -5.25 -12.82
N ARG A 175 15.47 -4.00 -13.00
CA ARG A 175 16.70 -3.71 -13.74
C ARG A 175 17.93 -4.22 -12.97
N HIS A 176 17.98 -4.00 -11.66
CA HIS A 176 19.07 -4.45 -10.81
C HIS A 176 19.17 -5.99 -10.80
N ASP A 177 18.05 -6.70 -10.68
CA ASP A 177 18.00 -8.16 -10.77
C ASP A 177 18.60 -8.68 -12.09
N LYS A 178 18.25 -8.07 -13.22
CA LYS A 178 18.81 -8.43 -14.54
C LYS A 178 20.32 -8.20 -14.62
N ILE A 179 20.80 -7.07 -14.08
CA ILE A 179 22.23 -6.75 -14.06
C ILE A 179 22.99 -7.78 -13.21
N VAL A 180 22.53 -8.06 -11.99
CA VAL A 180 23.16 -9.04 -11.09
C VAL A 180 23.20 -10.43 -11.72
N LYS A 181 22.09 -10.88 -12.34
CA LYS A 181 22.05 -12.15 -13.07
C LYS A 181 23.07 -12.20 -14.21
N GLY A 182 23.19 -11.12 -14.98
CA GLY A 182 24.17 -11.02 -16.07
C GLY A 182 25.62 -11.07 -15.58
N ILE A 183 25.93 -10.36 -14.49
CA ILE A 183 27.27 -10.36 -13.88
C ILE A 183 27.62 -11.76 -13.35
N ASN A 184 26.71 -12.40 -12.61
CA ASN A 184 26.96 -13.74 -12.08
C ASN A 184 27.20 -14.75 -13.21
N LYS A 185 26.39 -14.70 -14.27
CA LYS A 185 26.61 -15.55 -15.45
C LYS A 185 27.99 -15.33 -16.08
N ALA A 186 28.42 -14.08 -16.23
CA ALA A 186 29.72 -13.77 -16.81
C ALA A 186 30.89 -14.23 -15.92
N LEU A 187 30.72 -14.20 -14.58
CA LEU A 187 31.70 -14.74 -13.63
C LEU A 187 31.77 -16.26 -13.70
N ASP A 188 30.62 -16.94 -13.79
CA ASP A 188 30.55 -18.40 -13.91
C ASP A 188 31.17 -18.89 -15.22
N ASP A 189 30.93 -18.20 -16.33
CA ASP A 189 31.50 -18.52 -17.65
C ASP A 189 33.03 -18.29 -17.71
N ALA A 190 33.61 -17.56 -16.74
CA ALA A 190 35.03 -17.20 -16.68
C ALA A 190 35.88 -18.09 -15.74
N GLN A 191 35.25 -19.04 -15.03
CA GLN A 191 35.91 -20.05 -14.17
C GLN A 191 36.19 -21.34 -14.95
#